data_AF-A0A1J1GQY5-F1
#
_entry.id   AF-A0A1J1GQY5-F1
#
_cell.length_a   1.000
_cell.length_b   1.000
_cell.length_c   1.000
_cell.angle_alpha   90.00
_cell.angle_beta   90.00
_cell.angle_gamma   90.00
#
_symmetry.space_group_name_H-M   'P 1'
#
loop_
_entity.id
_entity.type
_entity.pdbx_description
1 polymer ?
#
loop_
_entity_poly.entity_id
_entity_poly.type
_entity_poly.pdbx_seq_one_letter_code
_entity_poly.pdbx_strand_id
1 'polypeptide(L)'
;MTVNTFISRKDYNDYKLCIQSNKENNNSNEKCSNQLNKAINSASHIISRECLPYTEDLYKCFKHSFRLSFCDKEITEKLQNCHSDIYKLITS
;
A
#
# COMPACT_ATOMS: atom_id res chain seq x y z
N MET A 1 5.63 -11.01 -14.17
CA MET A 1 5.05 -9.72 -14.59
C MET A 1 5.52 -8.65 -13.64
N THR A 2 6.15 -7.59 -14.14
CA THR A 2 6.59 -6.47 -13.30
C THR A 2 5.36 -5.67 -12.86
N VAL A 3 5.04 -5.68 -11.56
CA VAL A 3 3.94 -4.89 -11.01
C VAL A 3 4.34 -3.41 -11.02
N ASN A 4 3.49 -2.57 -11.59
CA ASN A 4 3.64 -1.12 -11.66
C ASN A 4 2.34 -0.44 -11.24
N THR A 5 2.39 0.89 -11.08
CA THR A 5 1.26 1.72 -10.64
C THR A 5 0.02 1.56 -11.51
N PHE A 6 0.19 1.41 -12.83
CA PHE A 6 -0.94 1.20 -13.74
C PHE A 6 -1.67 -0.11 -13.47
N ILE A 7 -0.92 -1.20 -13.28
CA ILE A 7 -1.49 -2.51 -12.94
C ILE A 7 -2.20 -2.45 -11.58
N SER A 8 -1.59 -1.83 -10.57
CA SER A 8 -2.21 -1.76 -9.24
C SER A 8 -3.47 -0.90 -9.21
N ARG A 9 -3.50 0.22 -9.94
CA ARG A 9 -4.71 1.04 -10.12
C ARG A 9 -5.82 0.26 -10.85
N LYS A 10 -5.45 -0.55 -11.85
CA LYS A 10 -6.40 -1.46 -12.50
C LYS A 10 -6.96 -2.48 -11.52
N ASP A 11 -6.11 -3.18 -10.77
CA ASP A 11 -6.55 -4.20 -9.79
C ASP A 11 -7.50 -3.59 -8.74
N TYR A 12 -7.21 -2.37 -8.27
CA TYR A 12 -8.10 -1.63 -7.37
C TYR A 12 -9.46 -1.33 -8.01
N ASN A 13 -9.47 -0.86 -9.25
CA ASN A 13 -10.70 -0.59 -9.98
C ASN A 13 -11.51 -1.87 -10.24
N ASP A 14 -10.85 -2.98 -10.56
CA ASP A 14 -11.50 -4.28 -10.75
C ASP A 14 -12.16 -4.76 -9.44
N TYR A 15 -11.51 -4.55 -8.30
CA TYR A 15 -12.11 -4.80 -6.98
C TYR A 15 -13.32 -3.88 -6.73
N LYS A 16 -13.20 -2.58 -6.98
CA LYS A 16 -14.28 -1.60 -6.82
C LYS A 16 -15.50 -1.96 -7.67
N LEU A 17 -15.29 -2.33 -8.93
CA LEU A 17 -16.35 -2.77 -9.85
C LEU A 17 -17.01 -4.06 -9.36
N CYS A 18 -16.22 -5.01 -8.82
CA CYS A 18 -16.76 -6.24 -8.24
C CYS A 18 -17.69 -5.94 -7.07
N ILE A 19 -17.28 -5.09 -6.13
CA ILE A 19 -18.11 -4.69 -4.98
C ILE A 19 -19.37 -3.98 -5.45
N GLN A 20 -19.26 -3.06 -6.42
CA GLN A 20 -20.40 -2.35 -6.96
C GLN A 20 -21.41 -3.29 -7.64
N SER A 21 -20.92 -4.28 -8.39
CA SER A 21 -21.76 -5.27 -9.08
C SER A 21 -22.44 -6.25 -8.12
N ASN A 22 -21.89 -6.40 -6.90
CA ASN A 22 -22.41 -7.30 -5.88
C ASN A 22 -23.04 -6.57 -4.70
N LYS A 23 -23.35 -5.27 -4.81
CA LYS A 23 -23.81 -4.43 -3.68
C LYS A 23 -25.03 -5.00 -2.94
N GLU A 24 -25.96 -5.61 -3.66
CA GLU A 24 -27.18 -6.22 -3.12
C GLU A 24 -26.96 -7.62 -2.53
N ASN A 25 -25.77 -8.20 -2.69
CA ASN A 25 -25.43 -9.51 -2.12
C ASN A 25 -24.90 -9.35 -0.69
N ASN A 26 -25.49 -10.07 0.26
CA ASN A 26 -25.02 -10.12 1.65
C ASN A 26 -23.59 -10.69 1.80
N ASN A 27 -23.01 -11.30 0.76
CA ASN A 27 -21.66 -11.87 0.73
C ASN A 27 -20.74 -11.22 -0.33
N SER A 28 -20.98 -9.96 -0.67
CA SER A 28 -20.18 -9.20 -1.67
C SER A 28 -18.67 -9.22 -1.39
N ASN A 29 -18.27 -9.08 -0.13
CA ASN A 29 -16.87 -9.14 0.29
C ASN A 29 -16.21 -10.49 -0.02
N GLU A 30 -16.93 -11.59 0.20
CA GLU A 30 -16.42 -12.95 -0.01
C GLU A 30 -16.29 -13.25 -1.51
N LYS A 31 -17.29 -12.84 -2.30
CA LYS A 31 -17.29 -12.94 -3.78
C LYS A 31 -16.14 -12.15 -4.43
N CYS A 32 -15.78 -11.01 -3.86
CA CYS A 32 -14.74 -10.12 -4.38
C CYS A 32 -13.37 -10.31 -3.68
N SER A 33 -13.22 -11.33 -2.84
CA SER A 33 -11.98 -11.61 -2.09
C SER A 33 -10.76 -11.82 -2.99
N ASN A 34 -10.94 -12.45 -4.15
CA ASN A 34 -9.85 -12.64 -5.12
C ASN A 34 -9.34 -11.32 -5.68
N GLN A 35 -10.24 -10.41 -6.07
CA GLN A 35 -9.89 -9.08 -6.57
C GLN A 35 -9.28 -8.22 -5.46
N LEU A 36 -9.82 -8.32 -4.24
CA LEU A 36 -9.25 -7.67 -3.07
C LEU A 36 -7.79 -8.11 -2.84
N ASN A 37 -7.54 -9.42 -2.82
CA ASN A 37 -6.20 -9.97 -2.62
C ASN A 37 -5.24 -9.52 -3.73
N LYS A 38 -5.70 -9.46 -4.99
CA LYS A 38 -4.89 -8.92 -6.09
C LYS A 38 -4.54 -7.45 -5.87
N ALA A 39 -5.53 -6.62 -5.54
CA ALA A 39 -5.33 -5.19 -5.27
C ALA A 39 -4.38 -4.96 -4.09
N ILE A 40 -4.52 -5.71 -2.99
CA ILE A 40 -3.62 -5.65 -1.83
C ILE A 40 -2.21 -6.06 -2.22
N ASN A 41 -2.05 -7.18 -2.92
CA ASN A 41 -0.73 -7.68 -3.31
C ASN A 41 0.00 -6.72 -4.25
N SER A 42 -0.69 -6.18 -5.26
CA SER A 42 -0.07 -5.24 -6.19
C SER A 42 0.26 -3.90 -5.54
N ALA A 43 -0.61 -3.38 -4.67
CA ALA A 43 -0.35 -2.16 -3.92
C ALA A 43 0.82 -2.33 -2.94
N SER A 44 0.85 -3.44 -2.21
CA SER A 44 1.93 -3.75 -1.25
C SER A 44 3.28 -3.84 -1.95
N HIS A 45 3.33 -4.47 -3.13
CA HIS A 45 4.57 -4.55 -3.92
C HIS A 45 5.08 -3.16 -4.35
N ILE A 46 4.19 -2.23 -4.70
CA ILE A 46 4.59 -0.86 -5.04
C ILE A 46 5.07 -0.13 -3.79
N ILE A 47 4.33 -0.19 -2.69
CA ILE A 47 4.70 0.45 -1.42
C ILE A 47 6.08 -0.04 -0.96
N SER A 48 6.31 -1.36 -0.96
CA SER A 48 7.60 -1.93 -0.56
C SER A 48 8.75 -1.49 -1.46
N ARG A 49 8.51 -1.23 -2.74
CA ARG A 49 9.55 -0.78 -3.68
C ARG A 49 9.87 0.70 -3.52
N GLU A 50 8.83 1.54 -3.50
CA GLU A 50 9.00 3.00 -3.51
C GLU A 50 9.34 3.56 -2.13
N CYS A 51 8.83 2.94 -1.05
CA CYS A 51 9.06 3.38 0.34
C CYS A 51 10.19 2.61 1.05
N LEU A 52 10.96 1.80 0.31
CA LEU A 52 12.08 1.05 0.86
C LEU A 52 13.10 1.93 1.61
N PRO A 53 13.54 3.08 1.07
CA PRO A 53 14.56 3.90 1.74
C PRO A 53 14.11 4.38 3.13
N TYR A 54 12.86 4.84 3.24
CA TYR A 54 12.29 5.29 4.51
C TYR A 54 12.09 4.15 5.50
N THR A 55 11.78 2.95 5.00
CA THR A 55 11.66 1.74 5.81
C THR A 55 13.03 1.32 6.37
N GLU A 56 14.08 1.39 5.56
CA GLU A 56 15.44 1.10 6.00
C GLU A 56 15.92 2.09 7.06
N ASP A 57 15.61 3.38 6.91
CA ASP A 57 15.99 4.39 7.91
C ASP A 57 15.24 4.19 9.23
N LEU A 58 13.94 3.88 9.19
CA LEU A 58 13.19 3.50 10.38
C LEU A 58 13.77 2.23 11.03
N TYR A 59 14.14 1.24 10.22
CA TYR A 59 14.74 0.01 10.72
C TYR A 59 16.11 0.23 11.36
N LYS A 60 16.97 1.08 10.76
CA LYS A 60 18.24 1.50 11.36
C LYS A 60 17.98 2.18 12.71
N CYS A 61 17.01 3.08 12.77
CA CYS A 61 16.64 3.73 14.03
C CYS A 61 16.18 2.73 15.09
N PHE A 62 15.29 1.81 14.72
CA PHE A 62 14.84 0.75 15.61
C PHE A 62 16.00 -0.11 16.13
N LYS A 63 16.90 -0.55 15.23
CA LYS A 63 18.09 -1.36 15.57
C LYS A 63 19.01 -0.66 16.57
N HIS A 64 19.07 0.67 16.53
CA HIS A 64 19.86 1.49 17.46
C HIS A 64 19.02 2.07 18.62
N SER A 65 17.82 1.53 18.87
CA SER A 65 16.90 1.99 19.92
C SER A 65 16.61 3.50 19.86
N PHE A 66 16.54 4.05 18.65
CA PHE A 66 16.31 5.47 18.35
C PHE A 66 17.37 6.42 18.93
N ARG A 67 18.60 5.94 19.16
CA ARG A 67 19.70 6.73 19.73
C ARG A 67 20.53 7.50 18.71
N LEU A 68 20.35 7.27 17.41
CA LEU A 68 21.09 7.99 16.37
C LEU A 68 20.53 9.41 16.25
N SER A 69 21.39 10.39 15.98
CA SER A 69 21.03 11.80 15.91
C SER A 69 19.99 12.14 14.84
N PHE A 70 19.90 11.33 13.78
CA PHE A 70 18.92 11.50 12.72
C PHE A 70 17.57 10.80 13.02
N CYS A 71 17.47 10.04 14.10
CA CYS A 71 16.24 9.34 14.49
C CYS A 71 15.25 10.26 15.20
N ASP A 72 14.63 11.15 14.43
CA ASP A 72 13.58 12.05 14.88
C ASP A 72 12.19 11.62 14.37
N LYS A 73 11.18 12.45 14.65
CA LYS A 73 9.81 12.21 14.20
C LYS A 73 9.68 12.26 12.67
N GLU A 74 10.58 12.96 11.98
CA GLU A 74 10.49 13.11 10.52
C GLU A 74 10.63 11.78 9.80
N ILE A 75 11.35 10.80 10.35
CA ILE A 75 11.49 9.48 9.72
C ILE A 75 10.14 8.79 9.59
N THR A 76 9.33 8.84 10.65
CA THR A 76 8.01 8.20 10.64
C THR A 76 7.06 8.97 9.73
N GLU A 77 7.14 10.31 9.72
CA GLU A 77 6.37 11.15 8.82
C GLU A 77 6.73 10.91 7.35
N LYS A 78 8.01 10.78 7.00
CA LYS A 78 8.48 10.46 5.64
C LYS A 78 7.92 9.12 5.16
N LEU A 79 7.94 8.09 6.02
CA LEU A 79 7.35 6.79 5.69
C LEU A 79 5.83 6.86 5.51
N GLN A 80 5.12 7.53 6.43
CA GLN A 80 3.67 7.71 6.35
C GLN A 80 3.25 8.49 5.10
N ASN A 81 3.97 9.56 4.76
CA ASN A 81 3.73 10.35 3.56
C ASN A 81 3.93 9.51 2.30
N CYS A 82 5.01 8.72 2.23
CA CYS A 82 5.24 7.80 1.11
C CYS A 82 4.09 6.80 0.93
N HIS A 83 3.61 6.18 2.02
CA HIS A 83 2.44 5.29 1.95
C HIS A 83 1.19 6.02 1.47
N SER A 84 0.94 7.23 1.98
CA SER A 84 -0.21 8.06 1.64
C SER A 84 -0.22 8.46 0.16
N ASP A 85 0.92 8.85 -0.38
CA ASP A 85 1.05 9.28 -1.76
C ASP A 85 0.82 8.12 -2.74
N ILE A 86 1.37 6.94 -2.44
CA ILE A 86 1.13 5.73 -3.24
C ILE A 86 -0.33 5.30 -3.14
N TYR A 87 -0.92 5.36 -1.95
CA TYR A 87 -2.33 5.03 -1.76
C TYR A 87 -3.23 5.95 -2.60
N LYS A 88 -3.00 7.27 -2.56
CA LYS A 88 -3.73 8.25 -3.40
C LYS A 88 -3.54 7.98 -4.88
N LEU A 89 -2.33 7.61 -5.30
CA LEU A 89 -2.00 7.32 -6.70
C LEU A 89 -2.75 6.08 -7.23
N ILE A 90 -2.92 5.06 -6.40
CA ILE A 90 -3.63 3.82 -6.74
C ILE A 90 -5.16 4.00 -6.68
N THR A 91 -5.65 4.80 -5.72
CA THR A 91 -7.10 4.93 -5.43
C THR A 91 -7.80 6.11 -6.09
N SER A 92 -7.05 7.09 -6.64
CA SER A 92 -7.60 8.12 -7.53
C SER A 92 -8.17 7.51 -8.80
#